data_AF-A0A538AUW0-F1
#
_entry.id   AF-A0A538AUW0-F1
#
_cell.length_a   1.000
_cell.length_b   1.000
_cell.length_c   1.000
_cell.angle_alpha   90.00
_cell.angle_beta   90.00
_cell.angle_gamma   90.00
#
_symmetry.space_group_name_H-M   'P 1'
#
loop_
_entity.id
_entity.type
_entity.pdbx_description
1 polymer ?
#
loop_
_entity_poly.entity_id
_entity_poly.type
_entity_poly.pdbx_seq_one_letter_code
_entity_poly.pdbx_strand_id
1 'polypeptide(L)'
;MNKPITFDPYSILVDFYDHWAEPQRDDIPFYVKRATAVKGPVVELGAGTGRIAIPIARAGQEVIGVDTSGAMLTEAARRAATEGVAGRITFVEADMRTFVADPPVELVIIPFRGFLHLLTVEDQLAALASIRRSLVPGGRLVLNIFVPDPEIQVSLNGRKTAHG
;
A
#
# COMPACT_ATOMS: atom_id res chain seq x y z
N MET A 1 -3.37 2.98 29.68
CA MET A 1 -4.51 2.51 28.87
C MET A 1 -3.98 1.39 28.00
N ASN A 2 -4.35 0.13 28.27
CA ASN A 2 -3.87 -1.00 27.47
C ASN A 2 -4.56 -0.97 26.11
N LYS A 3 -3.79 -0.74 25.03
CA LYS A 3 -4.25 -0.99 23.66
C LYS A 3 -4.62 -2.49 23.58
N PRO A 4 -5.81 -2.88 23.07
CA PRO A 4 -6.14 -4.29 22.90
C PRO A 4 -5.04 -4.94 22.07
N ILE A 5 -4.59 -6.13 22.45
CA ILE A 5 -3.69 -6.93 21.60
C ILE A 5 -4.53 -7.44 20.44
N THR A 6 -4.63 -6.64 19.39
CA THR A 6 -5.12 -7.08 18.08
C THR A 6 -4.05 -7.98 17.48
N PHE A 7 -4.42 -9.23 17.17
CA PHE A 7 -3.57 -10.16 16.43
C PHE A 7 -3.16 -9.51 15.11
N ASP A 8 -1.85 -9.27 14.94
CA ASP A 8 -1.27 -8.81 13.68
C ASP A 8 -0.87 -10.05 12.86
N PRO A 9 -1.69 -10.50 11.90
CA PRO A 9 -1.38 -11.68 11.08
C PRO A 9 -0.12 -11.49 10.23
N TYR A 10 0.35 -10.25 10.05
CA TYR A 10 1.53 -9.93 9.24
C TYR A 10 2.83 -9.90 10.04
N SER A 11 2.75 -9.81 11.38
CA SER A 11 3.93 -9.85 12.26
C SER A 11 4.78 -11.12 12.10
N ILE A 12 4.15 -12.26 11.81
CA ILE A 12 4.82 -13.54 11.55
C ILE A 12 5.32 -13.67 10.10
N LEU A 13 4.88 -12.78 9.21
CA LEU A 13 5.16 -12.85 7.78
C LEU A 13 6.25 -11.87 7.36
N VAL A 14 6.75 -10.97 8.20
CA VAL A 14 7.73 -9.94 7.79
C VAL A 14 8.89 -10.55 6.98
N ASP A 15 9.56 -11.55 7.53
CA ASP A 15 10.71 -12.20 6.87
C ASP A 15 10.32 -12.98 5.60
N PHE A 16 9.10 -13.53 5.56
CA PHE A 16 8.61 -14.30 4.40
C PHE A 16 8.02 -13.40 3.30
N TYR A 17 7.44 -12.27 3.68
CA TYR A 17 6.75 -11.32 2.81
C TYR A 17 7.74 -10.71 1.84
N ASP A 18 8.94 -10.38 2.28
CA ASP A 18 9.95 -9.82 1.41
C ASP A 18 10.46 -10.83 0.40
N HIS A 19 10.65 -12.09 0.80
CA HIS A 19 11.00 -13.15 -0.13
C HIS A 19 9.87 -13.42 -1.15
N TRP A 20 8.61 -13.28 -0.73
CA TRP A 20 7.46 -13.46 -1.62
C TRP A 20 7.17 -12.26 -2.53
N ALA A 21 7.47 -11.04 -2.07
CA ALA A 21 7.23 -9.79 -2.81
C ALA A 21 8.43 -9.37 -3.68
N GLU A 22 9.63 -9.86 -3.40
CA GLU A 22 10.85 -9.62 -4.17
C GLU A 22 10.72 -9.92 -5.68
N PRO A 23 10.00 -10.97 -6.13
CA PRO A 23 9.76 -11.26 -7.54
C PRO A 23 8.84 -10.25 -8.25
N GLN A 24 8.11 -9.39 -7.52
CA GLN A 24 7.09 -8.50 -8.10
C GLN A 24 7.53 -7.03 -8.01
N ARG A 25 8.66 -6.71 -8.66
CA ARG A 25 9.21 -5.34 -8.73
C ARG A 25 8.87 -4.61 -10.04
N ASP A 26 8.23 -5.29 -10.99
CA ASP A 26 7.92 -4.75 -12.32
C ASP A 26 6.93 -3.57 -12.30
N ASP A 27 6.13 -3.45 -11.24
CA ASP A 27 5.19 -2.35 -11.05
C ASP A 27 5.83 -1.09 -10.42
N ILE A 28 7.05 -1.18 -9.86
CA ILE A 28 7.74 -0.05 -9.21
C ILE A 28 7.88 1.15 -10.15
N PRO A 29 8.39 1.01 -11.40
CA PRO A 29 8.54 2.15 -12.30
C PRO A 29 7.21 2.85 -12.60
N PHE A 30 6.10 2.11 -12.62
CA PHE A 30 4.78 2.68 -12.82
C PHE A 30 4.40 3.59 -11.64
N TYR A 31 4.51 3.11 -10.40
CA TYR A 31 4.16 3.93 -9.23
C TYR A 31 5.10 5.12 -9.05
N VAL A 32 6.41 4.95 -9.27
CA VAL A 32 7.38 6.06 -9.24
C VAL A 32 6.99 7.13 -10.26
N LYS A 33 6.67 6.74 -11.50
CA LYS A 33 6.23 7.69 -12.55
C LYS A 33 4.94 8.43 -12.18
N ARG A 34 4.00 7.77 -11.49
CA ARG A 34 2.77 8.43 -11.01
C ARG A 34 3.06 9.40 -9.88
N ALA A 35 3.93 9.01 -8.95
CA ALA A 35 4.28 9.79 -7.77
C ALA A 35 5.06 11.05 -8.12
N THR A 36 6.03 10.98 -9.04
CA THR A 36 6.83 12.15 -9.45
C THR A 36 6.08 13.12 -10.37
N ALA A 37 4.85 12.78 -10.77
CA ALA A 37 3.99 13.63 -11.59
C ALA A 37 3.06 14.54 -10.76
N VAL A 38 3.10 14.46 -9.44
CA VAL A 38 2.25 15.24 -8.52
C VAL A 38 3.09 16.10 -7.57
N LYS A 39 2.45 17.13 -7.00
CA LYS A 39 3.07 17.99 -5.98
C LYS A 39 2.71 17.50 -4.58
N GLY A 40 3.62 17.72 -3.64
CA GLY A 40 3.42 17.34 -2.24
C GLY A 40 3.46 15.83 -2.01
N PRO A 41 3.09 15.37 -0.81
CA PRO A 41 3.22 13.96 -0.47
C PRO A 41 2.24 13.07 -1.22
N VAL A 42 2.68 11.84 -1.51
CA VAL A 42 1.83 10.75 -1.98
C VAL A 42 1.45 9.88 -0.79
N VAL A 43 0.18 9.47 -0.70
CA VAL A 43 -0.24 8.49 0.32
C VAL A 43 -0.19 7.09 -0.28
N GLU A 44 0.55 6.18 0.35
CA GLU A 44 0.50 4.74 0.06
C GLU A 44 -0.29 4.03 1.17
N LEU A 45 -1.43 3.43 0.81
CA LEU A 45 -2.22 2.61 1.73
C LEU A 45 -1.82 1.13 1.59
N GLY A 46 -1.53 0.48 2.72
CA GLY A 46 -0.94 -0.86 2.74
C GLY A 46 0.56 -0.83 2.40
N ALA A 47 1.30 0.09 3.01
CA ALA A 47 2.71 0.33 2.68
C ALA A 47 3.65 -0.87 3.01
N GLY A 48 3.24 -1.79 3.89
CA GLY A 48 4.03 -2.96 4.27
C GLY A 48 5.46 -2.59 4.67
N THR A 49 6.44 -3.33 4.12
CA THR A 49 7.89 -3.09 4.32
C THR A 49 8.47 -1.97 3.44
N GLY A 50 7.62 -1.16 2.79
CA GLY A 50 8.05 0.01 2.01
C GLY A 50 8.50 -0.28 0.58
N ARG A 51 8.03 -1.39 -0.02
CA ARG A 51 8.39 -1.83 -1.38
C ARG A 51 8.22 -0.75 -2.45
N ILE A 52 7.18 0.08 -2.34
CA ILE A 52 6.90 1.19 -3.26
C ILE A 52 7.29 2.54 -2.65
N ALA A 53 7.00 2.79 -1.37
CA ALA A 53 7.36 4.01 -0.66
C ALA A 53 8.85 4.38 -0.79
N ILE A 54 9.75 3.40 -0.62
CA ILE A 54 11.20 3.63 -0.64
C ILE A 54 11.68 4.04 -2.04
N PRO A 55 11.36 3.33 -3.14
CA PRO A 55 11.67 3.80 -4.49
C PRO A 55 11.09 5.17 -4.83
N ILE A 56 9.86 5.49 -4.39
CA ILE A 56 9.27 6.82 -4.60
C ILE A 56 10.09 7.88 -3.88
N ALA A 57 10.47 7.63 -2.62
CA ALA A 57 11.30 8.54 -1.83
C ALA A 57 12.70 8.72 -2.43
N ARG A 58 13.30 7.65 -2.97
CA ARG A 58 14.58 7.71 -3.72
C ARG A 58 14.49 8.59 -4.97
N ALA A 59 13.31 8.67 -5.59
CA ALA A 59 13.05 9.57 -6.71
C ALA A 59 12.82 11.03 -6.30
N GLY A 60 12.89 11.35 -4.99
CA GLY A 60 12.79 12.70 -4.45
C GLY A 60 11.39 13.13 -4.00
N GLN A 61 10.38 12.27 -4.16
CA GLN A 61 9.01 12.55 -3.73
C GLN A 61 8.83 12.27 -2.23
N GLU A 62 7.94 13.00 -1.57
CA GLU A 62 7.52 12.69 -0.20
C GLU A 62 6.44 11.62 -0.17
N VAL A 63 6.47 10.74 0.82
CA VAL A 63 5.51 9.64 0.98
C VAL A 63 4.94 9.62 2.40
N ILE A 64 3.63 9.43 2.50
CA ILE A 64 2.94 9.02 3.72
C ILE A 64 2.58 7.55 3.56
N GLY A 65 3.33 6.66 4.21
CA GLY A 65 3.11 5.22 4.16
C GLY A 65 2.20 4.77 5.29
N VAL A 66 1.01 4.28 4.97
CA VAL A 66 -0.01 3.87 5.95
C VAL A 66 -0.14 2.35 5.94
N ASP A 67 -0.09 1.72 7.11
CA ASP A 67 -0.35 0.29 7.25
C ASP A 67 -0.96 0.00 8.63
N THR A 68 -1.72 -1.08 8.75
CA THR A 68 -2.25 -1.54 10.04
C THR A 68 -1.21 -2.30 10.87
N SER A 69 -0.16 -2.84 10.23
CA SER A 69 0.89 -3.59 10.91
C SER A 69 2.04 -2.68 11.32
N GLY A 70 2.12 -2.40 12.64
CA GLY A 70 3.27 -1.68 13.21
C GLY A 70 4.60 -2.42 13.02
N ALA A 71 4.59 -3.76 12.93
CA ALA A 71 5.78 -4.56 12.65
C ALA A 71 6.31 -4.31 11.22
N MET A 72 5.42 -4.30 10.22
CA MET A 72 5.78 -3.97 8.84
C MET A 72 6.34 -2.55 8.72
N LEU A 73 5.70 -1.57 9.37
CA LEU A 73 6.17 -0.18 9.37
C LEU A 73 7.53 -0.01 10.05
N THR A 74 7.81 -0.78 11.11
CA THR A 74 9.12 -0.78 11.78
C THR A 74 10.21 -1.24 10.82
N GLU A 75 9.97 -2.33 10.09
CA GLU A 75 10.92 -2.83 9.08
C GLU A 75 11.06 -1.85 7.90
N ALA A 76 9.96 -1.25 7.44
CA ALA A 76 9.98 -0.23 6.40
C ALA A 76 10.84 0.98 6.80
N ALA A 77 10.70 1.45 8.05
CA ALA A 77 11.50 2.54 8.59
C ALA A 77 12.99 2.18 8.64
N ARG A 78 13.34 0.96 9.07
CA ARG A 78 14.73 0.48 9.08
C ARG A 78 15.34 0.47 7.68
N ARG A 79 14.58 0.02 6.67
CA ARG A 79 15.03 0.02 5.26
C ARG A 79 15.18 1.41 4.70
N ALA A 80 14.20 2.28 4.94
CA ALA A 80 14.26 3.67 4.52
C ALA A 80 15.49 4.39 5.10
N ALA A 81 15.86 4.10 6.36
CA ALA A 81 17.08 4.61 6.97
C ALA A 81 18.34 4.06 6.30
N THR A 82 18.38 2.75 6.04
CA THR A 82 19.51 2.09 5.35
C THR A 82 19.72 2.66 3.94
N GLU A 83 18.64 2.98 3.23
CA GLU A 83 18.65 3.56 1.88
C GLU A 83 18.87 5.09 1.89
N GLY A 84 18.99 5.71 3.08
CA GLY A 84 19.22 7.16 3.22
C GLY A 84 18.03 8.04 2.85
N VAL A 85 16.81 7.50 2.86
CA VAL A 85 15.59 8.21 2.44
C VAL A 85 14.55 8.39 3.56
N ALA A 86 14.88 8.02 4.80
CA ALA A 86 13.97 8.15 5.95
C ALA A 86 13.40 9.57 6.12
N GLY A 87 14.15 10.63 5.76
CA GLY A 87 13.67 12.02 5.83
C GLY A 87 12.57 12.39 4.83
N ARG A 88 12.20 11.49 3.90
CA ARG A 88 11.15 11.72 2.90
C ARG A 88 9.91 10.84 3.11
N ILE A 89 9.91 9.97 4.12
CA ILE A 89 8.81 9.05 4.36
C ILE A 89 8.29 9.23 5.78
N THR A 90 6.98 9.48 5.90
CA THR A 90 6.25 9.44 7.16
C THR A 90 5.44 8.16 7.22
N PHE A 91 5.76 7.26 8.15
CA PHE A 91 5.00 6.03 8.37
C PHE A 91 3.92 6.23 9.44
N VAL A 92 2.70 5.77 9.16
CA VAL A 92 1.53 5.95 10.03
C VAL A 92 0.84 4.61 10.24
N GLU A 93 0.76 4.15 11.49
CA GLU A 93 -0.01 2.96 11.84
C GLU A 93 -1.51 3.33 11.88
N ALA A 94 -2.25 3.00 10.82
CA ALA A 94 -3.67 3.29 10.71
C ALA A 94 -4.40 2.35 9.74
N ASP A 95 -5.72 2.30 9.86
CA ASP A 95 -6.59 1.57 8.96
C ASP A 95 -7.01 2.45 7.76
N MET A 96 -6.88 1.94 6.54
CA MET A 96 -7.26 2.69 5.33
C MET A 96 -8.75 3.04 5.28
N ARG A 97 -9.61 2.32 6.03
CA ARG A 97 -11.04 2.63 6.16
C ARG A 97 -11.30 3.93 6.89
N THR A 98 -10.38 4.39 7.73
CA THR A 98 -10.57 5.58 8.59
C THR A 98 -9.50 6.65 8.42
N PHE A 99 -8.34 6.32 7.86
CA PHE A 99 -7.27 7.28 7.60
C PHE A 99 -7.70 8.39 6.62
N VAL A 100 -7.46 9.64 7.00
CA VAL A 100 -7.66 10.82 6.15
C VAL A 100 -6.39 11.65 6.14
N ALA A 101 -5.87 11.95 4.95
CA ALA A 101 -4.72 12.83 4.82
C ALA A 101 -5.13 14.29 5.10
N ASP A 102 -4.34 14.96 5.93
CA ASP A 102 -4.47 16.37 6.25
C ASP A 102 -3.08 17.04 6.21
N PRO A 103 -2.81 17.96 5.26
CA PRO A 103 -3.73 18.42 4.22
C PRO A 103 -4.05 17.32 3.17
N PRO A 104 -5.18 17.46 2.42
CA PRO A 104 -5.48 16.55 1.32
C PRO A 104 -4.38 16.55 0.25
N VAL A 105 -4.17 15.38 -0.38
CA VAL A 105 -3.10 15.12 -1.34
C VAL A 105 -3.60 14.99 -2.78
N GLU A 106 -2.69 15.09 -3.73
CA GLU A 106 -2.98 14.91 -5.16
C GLU A 106 -3.07 13.43 -5.56
N LEU A 107 -2.43 12.52 -4.81
CA LEU A 107 -2.34 11.12 -5.16
C LEU A 107 -2.42 10.20 -3.93
N VAL A 108 -3.33 9.24 -4.01
CA VAL A 108 -3.39 8.07 -3.14
C VAL A 108 -3.12 6.83 -3.98
N ILE A 109 -2.24 5.94 -3.53
CA ILE A 109 -1.94 4.66 -4.18
C ILE A 109 -2.25 3.47 -3.27
N ILE A 110 -2.69 2.36 -3.87
CA ILE A 110 -2.86 1.07 -3.20
C ILE A 110 -2.22 -0.03 -4.06
N PRO A 111 -0.90 -0.23 -3.93
CA PRO A 111 -0.19 -1.26 -4.66
C PRO A 111 -0.61 -2.66 -4.23
N PHE A 112 -0.22 -3.63 -5.06
CA PHE A 112 -0.19 -5.05 -4.69
C PHE A 112 -1.47 -5.61 -4.05
N ARG A 113 -2.62 -5.28 -4.65
CA ARG A 113 -3.93 -5.82 -4.25
C ARG A 113 -4.32 -5.55 -2.79
N GLY A 114 -3.71 -4.56 -2.12
CA GLY A 114 -4.05 -4.22 -0.74
C GLY A 114 -5.54 -3.92 -0.53
N PHE A 115 -6.21 -3.34 -1.54
CA PHE A 115 -7.65 -3.09 -1.51
C PHE A 115 -8.49 -4.37 -1.42
N LEU A 116 -8.01 -5.51 -1.95
CA LEU A 116 -8.71 -6.79 -1.93
C LEU A 116 -8.67 -7.48 -0.57
N HIS A 117 -7.93 -6.93 0.40
CA HIS A 117 -7.96 -7.41 1.79
C HIS A 117 -9.18 -6.89 2.56
N LEU A 118 -9.95 -5.96 1.97
CA LEU A 118 -11.26 -5.56 2.46
C LEU A 118 -12.31 -6.55 1.97
N LEU A 119 -12.75 -7.43 2.87
CA LEU A 119 -13.56 -8.62 2.54
C LEU A 119 -15.05 -8.32 2.34
N THR A 120 -15.50 -7.12 2.72
CA THR A 120 -16.89 -6.70 2.61
C THR A 120 -17.01 -5.48 1.71
N VAL A 121 -18.18 -5.32 1.08
CA VAL A 121 -18.47 -4.13 0.26
C VAL A 121 -18.52 -2.89 1.14
N GLU A 122 -19.01 -3.03 2.37
CA GLU A 122 -19.08 -1.97 3.37
C GLU A 122 -17.68 -1.44 3.72
N ASP A 123 -16.71 -2.34 3.94
CA ASP A 123 -15.32 -1.97 4.20
C ASP A 123 -14.67 -1.28 2.99
N GLN A 124 -14.93 -1.80 1.79
CA GLN A 124 -14.46 -1.20 0.53
C GLN A 124 -15.02 0.22 0.33
N LEU A 125 -16.32 0.42 0.59
CA LEU A 125 -16.97 1.73 0.52
C LEU A 125 -16.42 2.68 1.59
N ALA A 126 -16.17 2.20 2.81
CA ALA A 126 -15.58 3.00 3.87
C ALA A 126 -14.16 3.49 3.50
N ALA A 127 -13.32 2.61 2.96
CA ALA A 127 -12.00 2.99 2.45
C ALA A 127 -12.09 4.00 1.31
N LEU A 128 -12.95 3.77 0.31
CA LEU A 128 -13.15 4.73 -0.79
C LEU A 128 -13.65 6.10 -0.30
N ALA A 129 -14.54 6.13 0.70
CA ALA A 129 -15.00 7.38 1.30
C ALA A 129 -13.87 8.12 2.01
N SER A 130 -13.01 7.43 2.74
CA SER A 130 -11.84 8.01 3.42
C SER A 130 -10.81 8.51 2.42
N ILE A 131 -10.50 7.74 1.38
CA ILE A 131 -9.65 8.16 0.25
C ILE A 131 -10.21 9.41 -0.41
N ARG A 132 -11.53 9.47 -0.65
CA ARG A 132 -12.16 10.64 -1.27
C ARG A 132 -11.98 11.90 -0.43
N ARG A 133 -11.97 11.80 0.90
CA ARG A 133 -11.69 12.94 1.81
C ARG A 133 -10.21 13.32 1.83
N SER A 134 -9.32 12.36 1.63
CA SER A 134 -7.87 12.58 1.52
C SER A 134 -7.43 13.24 0.22
N LEU A 135 -8.29 13.35 -0.79
CA LEU A 135 -7.94 13.87 -2.11
C LEU A 135 -8.41 15.31 -2.31
N VAL A 136 -7.53 16.15 -2.86
CA VAL A 136 -7.91 17.45 -3.42
C VAL A 136 -8.86 17.28 -4.61
N PRO A 137 -9.65 18.31 -4.99
CA PRO A 137 -10.37 18.31 -6.27
C PRO A 137 -9.41 18.03 -7.44
N GLY A 138 -9.71 17.01 -8.25
CA GLY A 138 -8.85 16.56 -9.35
C GLY A 138 -7.73 15.58 -8.96
N GLY A 139 -7.56 15.32 -7.66
CA GLY A 139 -6.67 14.27 -7.15
C GLY A 139 -7.10 12.88 -7.59
N ARG A 140 -6.18 11.92 -7.52
CA ARG A 140 -6.37 10.59 -8.11
C ARG A 140 -6.12 9.47 -7.11
N LEU A 141 -6.92 8.42 -7.24
CA LEU A 141 -6.65 7.11 -6.66
C LEU A 141 -6.07 6.21 -7.74
N VAL A 142 -4.96 5.54 -7.45
CA VAL A 142 -4.38 4.49 -8.30
C VAL A 142 -4.25 3.21 -7.49
N LEU A 143 -5.00 2.17 -7.85
CA LEU A 143 -4.99 0.91 -7.12
C LEU A 143 -4.80 -0.26 -8.08
N ASN A 144 -4.17 -1.33 -7.59
CA ASN A 144 -4.01 -2.57 -8.32
C ASN A 144 -5.08 -3.58 -7.89
N ILE A 145 -5.89 -4.05 -8.84
CA ILE A 145 -6.87 -5.12 -8.65
C ILE A 145 -6.62 -6.22 -9.66
N PHE A 146 -6.99 -7.45 -9.30
CA PHE A 146 -7.12 -8.53 -10.26
C PHE A 146 -8.36 -8.29 -11.12
N VAL A 147 -8.23 -8.38 -12.44
CA VAL A 147 -9.37 -8.47 -13.34
C VAL A 147 -9.71 -9.96 -13.44
N PRO A 148 -10.84 -10.42 -12.87
CA PRO A 148 -11.28 -11.79 -13.08
C PRO A 148 -11.59 -12.00 -14.56
N ASP A 149 -10.75 -12.80 -15.20
CA ASP A 149 -11.01 -13.28 -16.55
C ASP A 149 -11.95 -14.50 -16.45
N PRO A 150 -13.19 -14.40 -16.94
CA PRO A 150 -14.15 -15.49 -16.87
C PRO A 150 -13.68 -16.76 -17.59
N GLU A 151 -12.91 -16.62 -18.68
CA GLU A 151 -12.37 -17.76 -19.43
C GLU A 151 -11.26 -18.46 -18.65
N ILE A 152 -10.42 -17.70 -17.93
CA ILE A 152 -9.43 -18.26 -17.00
C ILE A 152 -10.13 -18.97 -15.83
N GLN A 153 -11.19 -18.37 -15.28
CA GLN A 153 -11.93 -19.00 -14.17
C GLN A 153 -12.62 -20.31 -14.60
N VAL A 154 -13.22 -20.33 -15.79
CA VAL A 154 -13.86 -21.53 -16.36
C VAL A 154 -12.83 -22.60 -16.73
N SER A 155 -11.72 -22.22 -17.35
CA SER A 155 -10.66 -23.17 -17.75
C SER A 155 -9.91 -23.77 -16.55
N LEU A 156 -9.76 -23.02 -15.46
CA LEU A 156 -9.18 -23.53 -14.22
C LEU A 156 -10.14 -24.47 -13.47
N ASN A 157 -11.46 -24.33 -13.63
CA ASN A 157 -12.49 -25.20 -13.03
C ASN A 157 -12.19 -25.59 -11.56
N GLY A 158 -11.85 -24.59 -10.74
CA GLY A 158 -11.49 -24.78 -9.32
C GLY A 158 -10.09 -25.33 -9.04
N ARG A 159 -9.24 -25.55 -10.04
CA ARG A 159 -7.85 -25.98 -9.88
C ARG A 159 -6.93 -24.76 -9.76
N LYS A 160 -6.03 -24.75 -8.77
CA LYS A 160 -4.90 -23.81 -8.72
C LYS A 160 -3.82 -24.28 -9.68
N THR A 161 -3.43 -23.43 -10.63
CA THR A 161 -2.13 -23.57 -11.29
C THR A 161 -1.08 -22.82 -10.49
N ALA A 162 0.02 -23.47 -10.14
CA ALA A 162 1.21 -22.77 -9.66
C ALA A 162 1.77 -21.99 -10.85
N HIS A 163 1.73 -20.67 -10.80
CA HIS A 163 2.52 -19.83 -11.71
C HIS A 163 3.54 -19.10 -10.84
N GLY A 164 4.80 -19.25 -11.24
CA GLY A 164 6.00 -18.80 -10.52
C GLY A 164 6.27 -17.31 -10.64
#